data_AF-A0A7T5R7K8-F1
#
_entry.id   AF-A0A7T5R7K8-F1
#
_cell.length_a   1.000
_cell.length_b   1.000
_cell.length_c   1.000
_cell.angle_alpha   90.00
_cell.angle_beta   90.00
_cell.angle_gamma   90.00
#
_symmetry.space_group_name_H-M   'P 1'
#
loop_
_entity.id
_entity.type
_entity.pdbx_description
1 polymer ?
#
loop_
_entity_poly.entity_id
_entity_poly.type
_entity_poly.pdbx_seq_one_letter_code
_entity_poly.pdbx_strand_id
1 'polypeptide(L)' 'MVTTIQISEDLAKELKERKFRDSETYEEVIWDLIENTLELSEETKNDIEKSRREIKEGKTKSLAQIKKELGI' A
#
# COMPACT_ATOMS: atom_id res chain seq x y z
N MET A 1 2.42 7.97 -24.64
CA MET A 1 2.35 9.43 -24.87
C MET A 1 2.79 10.10 -23.60
N VAL A 2 3.75 11.01 -23.64
CA VAL A 2 4.23 11.70 -22.44
C VAL A 2 3.50 13.03 -22.28
N THR A 3 3.24 13.41 -21.04
CA THR A 3 2.67 14.70 -20.66
C THR A 3 3.66 15.44 -19.79
N THR A 4 3.40 16.72 -19.52
CA THR A 4 4.26 17.54 -18.65
C THR A 4 3.46 17.99 -17.45
N ILE A 5 4.09 17.90 -16.28
CA ILE A 5 3.60 18.48 -15.03
C ILE A 5 4.53 19.63 -14.62
N GLN A 6 3.99 20.59 -13.88
CA GLN A 6 4.78 21.66 -13.28
C GLN A 6 5.00 21.32 -11.80
N ILE A 7 6.24 21.48 -11.33
CA ILE A 7 6.64 21.23 -9.94
C ILE A 7 7.57 22.35 -9.46
N SER A 8 7.68 22.56 -8.15
CA SER A 8 8.66 23.48 -7.59
C SER A 8 10.09 22.95 -7.73
N GLU A 9 11.07 23.84 -7.68
CA GLU A 9 12.49 23.46 -7.68
C GLU A 9 12.84 22.56 -6.50
N ASP A 10 12.26 22.84 -5.32
CA ASP A 10 12.44 22.02 -4.12
C ASP A 10 11.93 20.59 -4.32
N LEU A 11 10.74 20.42 -4.93
CA LEU A 11 10.20 19.09 -5.21
C LEU A 11 11.06 18.36 -6.26
N ALA A 12 11.56 19.06 -7.28
CA ALA A 12 12.44 18.46 -8.27
C ALA A 12 13.75 17.95 -7.63
N LYS A 13 14.29 18.68 -6.66
CA LYS A 13 15.48 18.28 -5.90
C LYS A 13 15.18 17.06 -5.03
N GLU A 14 14.07 17.06 -4.29
CA GLU A 14 13.65 15.93 -3.47
C GLU A 14 13.45 14.65 -4.30
N LEU A 15 12.77 14.75 -5.45
CA LEU A 15 12.58 13.61 -6.35
C LEU A 15 13.89 13.06 -6.89
N LYS A 16 14.90 13.91 -7.07
CA LYS A 16 16.24 13.48 -7.49
C LYS A 16 16.96 12.73 -6.36
N GLU A 17 16.84 13.20 -5.12
CA GLU A 17 17.44 12.56 -3.94
C GLU A 17 16.78 11.22 -3.60
N ARG A 18 15.51 11.04 -3.96
CA ARG A 18 14.78 9.77 -3.77
C ARG A 18 15.13 8.66 -4.74
N LYS A 19 15.82 8.96 -5.85
CA LYS A 19 16.23 7.92 -6.81
C LYS A 19 17.17 6.94 -6.15
N PHE A 20 16.87 5.65 -6.25
CA PHE A 20 17.77 4.61 -5.75
C PHE A 20 18.93 4.35 -6.73
N ARG A 21 18.73 4.63 -8.03
CA ARG A 21 19.71 4.49 -9.11
C ARG A 21 19.62 5.67 -10.07
N ASP A 22 20.73 6.03 -10.70
CA ASP A 22 20.77 7.12 -11.68
C ASP A 22 19.86 6.87 -12.90
N SER A 23 19.63 5.60 -13.26
CA SER A 23 18.80 5.21 -14.40
C SER A 23 17.29 5.33 -14.14
N GLU A 24 16.88 5.52 -12.89
CA GLU A 24 15.47 5.60 -12.51
C GLU A 24 14.87 6.92 -12.98
N THR A 25 13.65 6.87 -13.50
CA THR A 25 12.90 8.02 -13.99
C THR A 25 12.14 8.69 -12.86
N TYR A 26 11.77 9.97 -13.04
CA TYR A 26 10.89 10.62 -12.06
C TYR A 26 9.49 9.99 -12.04
N GLU A 27 9.05 9.40 -13.15
CA GLU A 27 7.77 8.70 -13.22
C GLU A 27 7.76 7.48 -12.30
N GLU A 28 8.81 6.64 -12.34
CA GLU A 28 8.96 5.49 -11.43
C GLU A 28 8.93 5.93 -9.96
N VAL A 29 9.73 6.93 -9.60
CA VAL A 29 9.74 7.47 -8.22
C VAL A 29 8.37 8.00 -7.80
N ILE A 30 7.66 8.69 -8.70
CA ILE A 30 6.33 9.23 -8.40
C ILE A 30 5.31 8.09 -8.21
N TRP A 31 5.35 7.05 -9.05
CA TRP A 31 4.45 5.91 -8.91
C TRP A 31 4.67 5.15 -7.61
N ASP A 32 5.92 4.88 -7.23
CA ASP A 32 6.25 4.21 -5.96
C ASP A 32 5.71 4.99 -4.75
N LEU A 33 5.76 6.33 -4.80
CA LEU A 33 5.20 7.17 -3.74
C LEU A 33 3.67 7.14 -3.67
N ILE A 34 3.01 7.02 -4.82
CA ILE A 34 1.54 7.02 -4.92
C ILE A 34 0.96 5.63 -4.65
N GLU A 35 1.72 4.55 -4.87
CA GLU A 35 1.27 3.16 -4.74
C GLU A 35 0.54 2.90 -3.42
N ASN A 36 1.12 3.31 -2.29
CA ASN A 36 0.53 3.13 -0.96
C ASN A 36 -0.87 3.78 -0.81
N THR A 37 -1.14 4.86 -1.56
CA THR A 37 -2.45 5.54 -1.53
C THR A 37 -3.48 4.87 -2.44
N LEU A 38 -3.03 4.07 -3.40
CA LEU A 38 -3.86 3.32 -4.34
C LEU A 38 -4.07 1.86 -3.89
N GLU A 39 -3.21 1.34 -3.01
CA GLU A 39 -3.15 -0.08 -2.67
C GLU A 39 -4.42 -0.61 -1.99
N LEU A 40 -5.16 0.23 -1.27
CA LEU A 40 -6.37 -0.20 -0.57
C LEU A 40 -7.64 0.25 -1.30
N SER A 41 -8.30 -0.71 -1.96
CA SER A 41 -9.67 -0.53 -2.43
C SER A 41 -10.61 -0.21 -1.25
N GLU A 42 -11.75 0.43 -1.53
CA GLU A 42 -12.76 0.69 -0.49
C GLU A 42 -13.29 -0.61 0.14
N GLU A 43 -13.36 -1.70 -0.63
CA GLU A 43 -13.68 -3.03 -0.13
C GLU A 43 -12.64 -3.50 0.89
N THR A 44 -11.35 -3.37 0.56
CA THR A 44 -10.25 -3.75 1.46
C THR A 44 -10.27 -2.92 2.76
N LYS A 45 -10.57 -1.63 2.69
CA LYS A 45 -10.72 -0.78 3.89
C LYS A 45 -11.88 -1.26 4.77
N ASN A 46 -13.03 -1.58 4.17
CA ASN A 46 -14.18 -2.09 4.90
C ASN A 46 -13.88 -3.45 5.57
N ASP A 47 -13.16 -4.34 4.89
CA ASP A 47 -12.76 -5.64 5.43
C ASP A 47 -11.77 -5.51 6.59
N ILE A 48 -10.85 -4.55 6.54
CA ILE A 48 -9.96 -4.22 7.65
C ILE A 48 -10.77 -3.76 8.86
N GLU A 49 -11.73 -2.85 8.69
CA GLU A 49 -12.57 -2.37 9.78
C GLU A 49 -13.45 -3.47 10.38
N LYS A 50 -14.02 -4.33 9.54
CA LYS A 50 -14.76 -5.52 9.98
C LYS A 50 -13.86 -6.46 10.78
N SER A 51 -12.66 -6.76 10.29
CA SER A 51 -11.69 -7.64 10.96
C SER A 51 -11.28 -7.06 12.32
N ARG A 52 -11.02 -5.75 12.40
CA ARG A 52 -10.72 -5.05 13.68
C ARG A 52 -11.86 -5.20 14.69
N ARG A 53 -13.12 -5.14 14.24
CA ARG A 53 -14.30 -5.34 15.09
C ARG A 53 -14.39 -6.79 15.58
N GLU A 54 -14.24 -7.75 14.69
CA GLU A 54 -14.28 -9.18 15.02
C GLU A 54 -13.19 -9.57 16.03
N ILE A 55 -11.99 -9.01 15.90
CA ILE A 55 -10.90 -9.17 16.89
C ILE A 55 -11.32 -8.63 18.25
N LYS A 56 -11.88 -7.41 18.31
CA LYS A 56 -12.36 -6.81 19.57
C LYS A 56 -13.49 -7.62 20.22
N GLU A 57 -14.34 -8.24 19.41
CA GLU A 57 -15.43 -9.11 19.86
C GLU A 57 -14.96 -10.53 20.22
N GLY A 58 -13.66 -10.83 20.07
CA GLY A 58 -13.09 -12.15 20.36
C GLY A 58 -13.44 -13.23 19.33
N LYS A 59 -13.92 -12.84 18.14
CA LYS A 59 -14.25 -13.74 17.02
C LYS A 59 -13.00 -14.21 16.26
N THR A 60 -11.94 -14.51 16.97
CA THR A 60 -10.67 -15.00 16.40
C THR A 60 -10.55 -16.50 16.61
N LYS A 61 -9.99 -17.21 15.63
CA LYS A 61 -9.61 -18.62 15.77
C LYS A 61 -8.10 -18.76 15.72
N SER A 62 -7.57 -19.62 16.57
CA SER A 62 -6.16 -20.04 16.48
C SER A 62 -5.95 -20.91 15.24
N LEU A 63 -4.71 -20.93 14.74
CA LEU A 63 -4.33 -21.81 13.64
C LEU A 63 -4.65 -23.28 13.94
N ALA A 64 -4.49 -23.74 15.19
CA ALA A 64 -4.81 -25.11 15.60
C ALA A 64 -6.32 -25.40 15.50
N GLN A 65 -7.18 -24.45 15.89
CA GLN A 65 -8.63 -24.60 15.74
C GLN A 65 -9.02 -24.66 14.26
N ILE A 66 -8.44 -23.80 13.42
CA ILE A 66 -8.72 -23.82 11.97
C ILE A 66 -8.25 -25.12 11.33
N LYS A 67 -7.05 -25.61 11.66
CA LYS A 67 -6.53 -26.89 11.17
C LYS A 67 -7.47 -28.04 11.50
N LYS A 68 -7.96 -28.10 12.74
CA LYS A 68 -8.95 -29.08 13.18
C LYS A 68 -10.27 -28.99 12.40
N GLU A 69 -10.77 -27.79 12.13
CA GLU A 69 -12.00 -27.58 11.35
C GLU A 69 -11.83 -27.97 9.86
N LEU A 70 -10.64 -27.74 9.30
CA LEU A 70 -10.31 -28.07 7.91
C LEU A 70 -9.83 -29.51 7.71
N GLY A 71 -9.61 -30.27 8.79
CA GLY A 71 -9.17 -31.66 8.73
C GLY A 71 -7.72 -31.85 8.28
N ILE A 72 -6.85 -30.85 8.51
CA ILE A 72 -5.42 -30.83 8.15
C ILE A 72 -4.50 -30.71 9.36
#